data_AF-A0A9D9SEE8-F1
#
_entry.id   AF-A0A9D9SEE8-F1
#
_cell.length_a   1.000
_cell.length_b   1.000
_cell.length_c   1.000
_cell.angle_alpha   90.00
_cell.angle_beta   90.00
_cell.angle_gamma   90.00
#
_symmetry.space_group_name_H-M   'P 1'
#
loop_
_entity.id
_entity.type
_entity.pdbx_description
1 polymer ?
#
loop_
_entity_poly.entity_id
_entity_poly.type
_entity_poly.pdbx_seq_one_letter_code
_entity_poly.pdbx_strand_id
1 'polypeptide(L)'
;MSLRSIIFRSSTAMLLMLSLTLVTFADTIRLKDGSILKGKIISFAGGKFTIAIGEGSRLKQLTYSASEIESIQFDSPDKMPMTSTAKTNSGNASMVNTSTTSTPKVVATDNTPRNNTPKTPVSNPGKVSPIAWNVKVLADNTANGWTNSGWVLKKGQRIRITGDGRVLLGKGKSSPPSGVAEINDDQKLLKNVATGALIAVIGDDNNEFIYIGAEREFTATRDGALFLGINEGVLDDNSGAFNVKVEILPEGN
;
A
#
# COMPACT_ATOMS: atom_id res chain seq x y z
N MET A 1 -19.11 1.69 -65.12
CA MET A 1 -18.75 1.82 -63.68
C MET A 1 -17.27 1.47 -63.55
N SER A 2 -16.41 2.46 -63.27
CA SER A 2 -14.97 2.34 -63.53
C SER A 2 -14.18 1.73 -62.37
N LEU A 3 -13.25 0.85 -62.71
CA LEU A 3 -12.41 0.04 -61.81
C LEU A 3 -11.44 0.83 -60.91
N ARG A 4 -11.45 2.18 -60.98
CA ARG A 4 -10.54 3.03 -60.18
C ARG A 4 -10.98 3.22 -58.72
N SER A 5 -12.24 2.93 -58.38
CA SER A 5 -12.74 3.07 -57.00
C SER A 5 -12.56 1.81 -56.13
N ILE A 6 -12.21 0.67 -56.74
CA ILE A 6 -12.09 -0.61 -56.01
C ILE A 6 -10.69 -0.76 -55.40
N ILE A 7 -9.64 -0.32 -56.10
CA ILE A 7 -8.26 -0.44 -55.62
C ILE A 7 -7.97 0.53 -54.46
N PHE A 8 -8.58 1.72 -54.47
CA PHE A 8 -8.42 2.71 -53.40
C PHE A 8 -9.18 2.35 -52.11
N ARG A 9 -10.26 1.59 -52.22
CA ARG A 9 -11.05 1.09 -51.08
C ARG A 9 -10.46 -0.17 -50.44
N SER A 10 -9.67 -0.93 -51.19
CA SER A 10 -9.04 -2.16 -50.69
C SER A 10 -7.75 -1.87 -49.89
N SER A 11 -7.00 -0.82 -50.25
CA SER A 11 -5.79 -0.43 -49.50
C SER A 11 -6.08 0.19 -48.13
N THR A 12 -7.25 0.84 -47.95
CA THR A 12 -7.66 1.42 -46.66
C THR A 12 -8.13 0.36 -45.66
N ALA A 13 -8.63 -0.79 -46.13
CA ALA A 13 -9.05 -1.88 -45.24
C ALA A 13 -7.86 -2.70 -44.70
N MET A 14 -6.76 -2.81 -45.46
CA MET A 14 -5.59 -3.60 -45.05
C MET A 14 -4.65 -2.83 -44.10
N LEU A 15 -4.59 -1.50 -44.19
CA LEU A 15 -3.86 -0.68 -43.22
C LEU A 15 -4.61 -0.47 -41.89
N LEU A 16 -5.94 -0.60 -41.88
CA LEU A 16 -6.76 -0.46 -40.65
C LEU A 16 -6.88 -1.79 -39.87
N MET A 17 -6.62 -2.93 -40.52
CA MET A 17 -6.56 -4.25 -39.87
C MET A 17 -5.19 -4.57 -39.26
N LEU A 18 -4.17 -3.76 -39.53
CA LEU A 18 -2.81 -3.93 -39.01
C LEU A 18 -2.48 -2.94 -37.86
N SER A 19 -3.49 -2.44 -37.17
CA SER A 19 -3.31 -1.46 -36.09
C SER A 19 -4.26 -1.69 -34.92
N LEU A 20 -4.26 -2.87 -34.29
CA LEU A 20 -4.69 -2.99 -32.90
C LEU A 20 -4.28 -4.32 -32.24
N THR A 21 -3.02 -4.72 -32.36
CA THR A 21 -2.46 -5.67 -31.38
C THR A 21 -2.09 -4.88 -30.13
N LEU A 22 -3.09 -4.56 -29.29
CA LEU A 22 -2.81 -4.18 -27.91
C LEU A 22 -2.29 -5.43 -27.22
N VAL A 23 -0.98 -5.50 -27.00
CA VAL A 23 -0.40 -6.50 -26.10
C VAL A 23 -0.95 -6.17 -24.73
N THR A 24 -1.94 -6.93 -24.27
CA THR A 24 -2.45 -6.81 -22.91
C THR A 24 -1.40 -7.39 -21.98
N PHE A 25 -0.61 -6.52 -21.37
CA PHE A 25 0.28 -6.92 -20.29
C PHE A 25 -0.61 -7.33 -19.11
N ALA A 26 -0.49 -8.60 -18.72
CA ALA A 26 -1.22 -9.18 -17.60
C ALA A 26 -0.27 -9.24 -16.42
N ASP A 27 -0.70 -8.77 -15.24
CA ASP A 27 0.07 -8.96 -14.03
C ASP A 27 0.14 -10.46 -13.71
N THR A 28 1.27 -10.89 -13.15
CA THR A 28 1.46 -12.27 -12.71
C THR A 28 1.27 -12.33 -11.21
N ILE A 29 0.23 -13.04 -10.77
CA ILE A 29 -0.09 -13.28 -9.37
C ILE A 29 0.26 -14.72 -9.03
N ARG A 30 1.12 -14.93 -8.04
CA ARG A 30 1.41 -16.25 -7.46
C ARG A 30 0.60 -16.39 -6.18
N LEU A 31 -0.16 -17.47 -6.07
CA LEU A 31 -0.92 -17.81 -4.87
C LEU A 31 -0.11 -18.75 -3.98
N LYS A 32 -0.46 -18.81 -2.69
CA LYS A 32 0.26 -19.63 -1.70
C LYS A 32 0.14 -21.14 -1.93
N ASP A 33 -0.85 -21.58 -2.68
CA ASP A 33 -0.98 -22.98 -3.13
C ASP A 33 -0.02 -23.31 -4.30
N GLY A 34 0.79 -22.34 -4.73
CA GLY A 34 1.73 -22.46 -5.84
C GLY A 34 1.11 -22.21 -7.21
N SER A 35 -0.20 -21.97 -7.29
CA SER A 35 -0.87 -21.64 -8.55
C SER A 35 -0.51 -20.24 -9.03
N ILE A 36 -0.52 -20.06 -10.35
CA ILE A 36 -0.14 -18.80 -11.00
C ILE A 36 -1.30 -18.31 -11.86
N LEU A 37 -1.73 -17.10 -11.60
CA LEU A 37 -2.77 -16.41 -12.33
C LEU A 37 -2.15 -15.27 -13.13
N LYS A 38 -2.59 -15.14 -14.38
CA LYS A 38 -2.27 -13.99 -15.22
C LYS A 38 -3.53 -13.18 -15.46
N GLY A 39 -3.50 -11.92 -15.05
CA GLY A 39 -4.63 -11.00 -15.23
C GLY A 39 -4.29 -9.62 -14.72
N LYS A 40 -5.10 -8.64 -15.09
CA LYS A 40 -4.91 -7.26 -14.64
C LYS A 40 -5.53 -7.09 -13.27
N ILE A 41 -4.78 -6.54 -12.32
CA ILE A 41 -5.38 -6.14 -11.04
C ILE A 41 -6.18 -4.86 -11.27
N ILE A 42 -7.47 -4.90 -10.94
CA ILE A 42 -8.40 -3.78 -11.20
C ILE A 42 -8.86 -3.08 -9.91
N SER A 43 -8.83 -3.76 -8.76
CA SER A 43 -9.14 -3.14 -7.48
C SER A 43 -8.53 -3.90 -6.29
N PHE A 44 -8.37 -3.18 -5.18
CA PHE A 44 -8.10 -3.75 -3.87
C PHE A 44 -9.04 -3.10 -2.85
N ALA A 45 -9.89 -3.89 -2.20
CA ALA A 45 -10.85 -3.42 -1.22
C ALA A 45 -11.19 -4.53 -0.23
N GLY A 46 -11.38 -4.18 1.06
CA GLY A 46 -11.75 -5.16 2.09
C GLY A 46 -10.76 -6.32 2.25
N GLY A 47 -9.46 -6.08 2.00
CA GLY A 47 -8.43 -7.10 2.04
C GLY A 47 -8.45 -8.08 0.86
N LYS A 48 -9.19 -7.78 -0.21
CA LYS A 48 -9.31 -8.63 -1.39
C LYS A 48 -8.85 -7.90 -2.66
N PHE A 49 -8.09 -8.60 -3.48
CA PHE A 49 -7.73 -8.19 -4.83
C PHE A 49 -8.80 -8.68 -5.81
N THR A 50 -9.23 -7.80 -6.71
CA THR A 50 -10.04 -8.20 -7.87
C THR A 50 -9.15 -8.19 -9.11
N ILE A 51 -9.08 -9.33 -9.78
CA ILE A 51 -8.25 -9.58 -10.95
C ILE A 51 -9.15 -9.85 -12.15
N ALA A 52 -8.94 -9.09 -13.22
CA ALA A 52 -9.59 -9.28 -14.51
C ALA A 52 -8.72 -10.18 -15.41
N ILE A 53 -9.29 -11.28 -15.89
CA ILE A 53 -8.63 -12.27 -16.74
C ILE A 53 -9.36 -12.36 -18.07
N GLY A 54 -8.62 -12.29 -19.17
CA GLY A 54 -9.17 -12.31 -20.53
C GLY A 54 -9.61 -10.93 -21.02
N GLU A 55 -10.15 -10.88 -22.24
CA GLU A 55 -10.56 -9.65 -22.92
C GLU A 55 -11.93 -9.83 -23.59
N GLY A 56 -12.66 -8.73 -23.77
CA GLY A 56 -13.95 -8.71 -24.47
C GLY A 56 -14.98 -9.65 -23.84
N SER A 57 -15.61 -10.50 -24.66
CA SER A 57 -16.66 -11.43 -24.24
C SER A 57 -16.17 -12.57 -23.32
N ARG A 58 -14.85 -12.71 -23.11
CA ARG A 58 -14.24 -13.75 -22.26
C ARG A 58 -13.66 -13.19 -20.95
N LEU A 59 -13.95 -11.92 -20.64
CA LEU A 59 -13.51 -11.28 -19.40
C LEU A 59 -14.12 -11.98 -18.19
N LYS A 60 -13.28 -12.46 -17.27
CA LYS A 60 -13.68 -13.00 -15.97
C LYS A 60 -13.04 -12.19 -14.87
N GLN A 61 -13.80 -11.86 -13.83
CA GLN A 61 -13.28 -11.26 -12.62
C GLN A 61 -13.15 -12.33 -11.55
N LEU A 62 -11.96 -12.45 -10.98
CA LEU A 62 -11.68 -13.31 -9.83
C LEU A 62 -11.31 -12.45 -8.64
N THR A 63 -11.70 -12.89 -7.45
CA THR A 63 -11.42 -12.18 -6.21
C THR A 63 -10.64 -13.09 -5.27
N TYR A 64 -9.48 -12.63 -4.82
CA TYR A 64 -8.62 -13.35 -3.88
C TYR A 64 -8.34 -12.49 -2.67
N SER A 65 -8.33 -13.11 -1.50
CA SER A 65 -7.91 -12.44 -0.28
C SER A 65 -6.41 -12.22 -0.31
N ALA A 66 -5.93 -11.12 0.26
CA ALA A 66 -4.49 -10.84 0.36
C ALA A 66 -3.73 -11.97 1.08
N SER A 67 -4.40 -12.70 1.97
CA SER A 67 -3.86 -13.88 2.66
C SER A 67 -3.59 -15.08 1.75
N GLU A 68 -4.23 -15.16 0.59
CA GLU A 68 -4.11 -16.26 -0.38
C GLU A 68 -3.02 -15.98 -1.43
N ILE A 69 -2.60 -14.72 -1.54
CA ILE A 69 -1.58 -14.28 -2.49
C ILE A 69 -0.19 -14.37 -1.85
N GLU A 70 0.74 -14.97 -2.58
CA GLU A 70 2.16 -15.06 -2.22
C GLU A 70 2.94 -13.84 -2.75
N SER A 71 2.77 -13.51 -4.03
CA SER A 71 3.49 -12.40 -4.68
C SER A 71 2.75 -11.88 -5.91
N ILE A 72 2.96 -10.61 -6.25
CA ILE A 72 2.43 -9.96 -7.45
C ILE A 72 3.61 -9.35 -8.22
N GLN A 73 3.70 -9.68 -9.50
CA GLN A 73 4.61 -9.05 -10.46
C GLN A 73 3.79 -8.21 -11.43
N PHE A 74 3.98 -6.89 -11.39
CA PHE A 74 3.33 -5.96 -12.29
C PHE A 74 4.13 -5.86 -13.59
N ASP A 75 3.46 -6.07 -14.71
CA ASP A 75 4.03 -5.83 -16.04
C ASP A 75 3.62 -4.41 -16.47
N SER A 76 4.54 -3.45 -16.31
CA SER A 76 4.28 -2.06 -16.70
C SER A 76 4.36 -1.91 -18.23
N PRO A 77 3.36 -1.30 -18.90
CA PRO A 77 3.59 -0.74 -20.22
C PRO A 77 4.44 0.54 -20.08
N ASP A 78 5.51 0.63 -20.87
CA ASP A 78 6.38 1.80 -20.95
C ASP A 78 5.58 3.12 -21.14
N LYS A 79 5.92 4.11 -20.31
CA LYS A 79 5.66 5.57 -20.40
C LYS A 79 4.20 6.03 -20.59
N MET A 80 3.61 6.56 -19.52
CA MET A 80 2.62 7.64 -19.63
C MET A 80 3.32 9.02 -19.61
N PRO A 81 2.86 9.99 -20.42
CA PRO A 81 3.51 11.29 -20.57
C PRO A 81 3.24 12.19 -19.36
N MET A 82 4.32 12.61 -18.70
CA MET A 82 4.32 13.65 -17.68
C MET A 82 4.03 15.00 -18.33
N THR A 83 2.84 15.54 -18.15
CA THR A 83 2.62 17.00 -18.27
C THR A 83 3.03 17.65 -16.95
N SER A 84 4.28 18.06 -16.86
CA SER A 84 4.72 19.05 -15.87
C SER A 84 5.46 20.16 -16.60
N THR A 85 4.78 21.29 -16.75
CA THR A 85 5.39 22.54 -17.17
C THR A 85 6.01 23.16 -15.91
N ALA A 86 7.33 23.05 -15.75
CA ALA A 86 8.08 23.92 -14.86
C ALA A 86 9.47 24.15 -15.42
N LYS A 87 9.70 25.40 -15.83
CA LYS A 87 10.98 25.92 -16.31
C LYS A 87 12.05 25.80 -15.23
N THR A 88 13.13 25.10 -15.59
CA THR A 88 14.55 25.43 -15.38
C THR A 88 14.92 26.41 -14.25
N ASN A 89 15.76 25.94 -13.32
CA ASN A 89 17.04 26.60 -13.12
C ASN A 89 18.16 25.57 -12.90
N SER A 90 19.22 25.79 -13.68
CA SER A 90 20.41 24.95 -13.84
C SER A 90 21.50 25.35 -12.85
N GLY A 91 22.29 24.36 -12.42
CA GLY A 91 23.51 24.52 -11.64
C GLY A 91 24.25 23.21 -11.44
N ASN A 92 24.88 22.70 -12.52
CA ASN A 92 26.06 21.81 -12.69
C ASN A 92 26.64 21.08 -11.46
N ALA A 93 27.13 19.83 -11.52
CA ALA A 93 27.92 19.12 -12.54
C ALA A 93 27.86 17.59 -12.25
N SER A 94 27.68 16.70 -13.25
CA SER A 94 28.73 15.95 -14.00
C SER A 94 29.56 14.97 -13.12
N MET A 95 29.80 13.69 -13.42
CA MET A 95 30.00 12.95 -14.68
C MET A 95 29.83 11.42 -14.41
N VAL A 96 29.24 10.58 -15.29
CA VAL A 96 29.87 9.75 -16.37
C VAL A 96 30.87 8.71 -15.79
N ASN A 97 30.86 7.38 -16.02
CA ASN A 97 30.64 6.53 -17.21
C ASN A 97 30.46 5.04 -16.76
N THR A 98 29.51 4.28 -17.32
CA THR A 98 29.67 3.21 -18.35
C THR A 98 30.18 1.82 -17.90
N SER A 99 29.22 0.88 -17.85
CA SER A 99 29.16 -0.50 -18.40
C SER A 99 30.42 -1.37 -18.55
N THR A 100 30.34 -2.64 -18.12
CA THR A 100 30.50 -3.83 -19.00
C THR A 100 30.29 -5.18 -18.28
N THR A 101 29.63 -6.09 -18.99
CA THR A 101 29.40 -7.51 -18.71
C THR A 101 30.62 -8.35 -19.10
N SER A 102 31.02 -9.36 -18.29
CA SER A 102 31.49 -10.69 -18.77
C SER A 102 31.93 -11.61 -17.61
N THR A 103 31.55 -12.88 -17.69
CA THR A 103 32.16 -14.05 -17.04
C THR A 103 32.85 -14.91 -18.13
N PRO A 104 33.59 -16.00 -17.85
CA PRO A 104 34.54 -16.32 -16.77
C PRO A 104 35.90 -16.91 -17.29
N LYS A 105 36.95 -17.02 -16.46
CA LYS A 105 38.04 -18.02 -16.66
C LYS A 105 38.75 -18.40 -15.36
N VAL A 106 38.82 -19.71 -15.11
CA VAL A 106 39.49 -20.42 -14.01
C VAL A 106 41.01 -20.45 -14.22
N VAL A 107 41.79 -20.23 -13.15
CA VAL A 107 43.10 -20.86 -12.95
C VAL A 107 43.19 -21.27 -11.48
N ALA A 108 43.43 -22.56 -11.26
CA ALA A 108 43.64 -23.20 -9.96
C ALA A 108 45.11 -23.58 -9.79
N THR A 109 45.64 -23.42 -8.57
CA THR A 109 46.65 -24.18 -7.78
C THR A 109 47.25 -23.21 -6.74
N ASP A 110 47.52 -23.54 -5.48
CA ASP A 110 48.05 -24.79 -4.94
C ASP A 110 47.82 -24.94 -3.40
N ASN A 111 47.95 -26.19 -2.97
CA ASN A 111 47.86 -26.89 -1.69
C ASN A 111 48.18 -26.21 -0.33
N THR A 112 47.35 -26.46 0.70
CA THR A 112 47.67 -27.27 1.93
C THR A 112 46.52 -27.23 2.99
N PRO A 113 46.42 -28.23 3.91
CA PRO A 113 45.14 -28.64 4.51
C PRO A 113 44.91 -28.10 5.94
N ARG A 114 43.69 -27.69 6.26
CA ARG A 114 43.21 -27.72 7.66
C ARG A 114 41.69 -27.88 7.75
N ASN A 115 41.32 -29.05 8.25
CA ASN A 115 40.02 -29.40 8.78
C ASN A 115 39.52 -28.31 9.75
N ASN A 116 38.48 -27.59 9.36
CA ASN A 116 37.61 -26.82 10.27
C ASN A 116 36.22 -26.87 9.64
N THR A 117 35.39 -27.74 10.19
CA THR A 117 33.94 -27.74 10.00
C THR A 117 33.41 -26.30 10.07
N PRO A 118 32.70 -25.80 9.04
CA PRO A 118 31.97 -24.55 9.17
C PRO A 118 30.94 -24.73 10.28
N LYS A 119 31.13 -24.02 11.39
CA LYS A 119 30.10 -23.83 12.40
C LYS A 119 28.97 -23.10 11.69
N THR A 120 27.96 -23.84 11.24
CA THR A 120 26.71 -23.30 10.73
C THR A 120 26.22 -22.27 11.74
N PRO A 121 25.89 -21.04 11.33
CA PRO A 121 25.10 -20.16 12.18
C PRO A 121 23.78 -20.89 12.40
N VAL A 122 23.55 -21.35 13.63
CA VAL A 122 22.23 -21.84 14.03
C VAL A 122 21.33 -20.61 14.00
N SER A 123 20.65 -20.41 12.87
CA SER A 123 19.54 -19.47 12.76
C SER A 123 18.49 -19.96 13.75
N ASN A 124 18.30 -19.20 14.83
CA ASN A 124 17.28 -19.49 15.84
C ASN A 124 15.91 -19.57 15.12
N PRO A 125 15.21 -20.72 15.09
CA PRO A 125 13.90 -20.78 14.48
C PRO A 125 12.90 -20.15 15.45
N GLY A 126 12.13 -19.16 14.98
CA GLY A 126 10.81 -18.89 15.58
C GLY A 126 10.53 -17.50 16.17
N LYS A 127 11.09 -16.40 15.64
CA LYS A 127 10.48 -15.07 15.87
C LYS A 127 9.76 -14.62 14.61
N VAL A 128 8.45 -14.84 14.55
CA VAL A 128 7.60 -14.29 13.49
C VAL A 128 7.62 -12.77 13.63
N SER A 129 7.90 -12.04 12.54
CA SER A 129 7.89 -10.58 12.54
C SER A 129 6.46 -10.05 12.41
N PRO A 130 6.11 -8.93 13.07
CA PRO A 130 4.82 -8.27 12.87
C PRO A 130 4.62 -7.82 11.42
N ILE A 131 3.37 -7.88 10.94
CA ILE A 131 2.98 -7.24 9.67
C ILE A 131 2.82 -5.75 9.96
N ALA A 132 3.55 -4.89 9.27
CA ALA A 132 3.55 -3.45 9.54
C ALA A 132 3.41 -2.60 8.28
N TRP A 133 2.64 -1.51 8.37
CA TRP A 133 2.53 -0.50 7.30
C TRP A 133 2.22 0.88 7.87
N ASN A 134 2.40 1.91 7.04
CA ASN A 134 2.10 3.30 7.39
C ASN A 134 0.76 3.74 6.79
N VAL A 135 0.00 4.51 7.56
CA VAL A 135 -1.28 5.12 7.22
C VAL A 135 -1.16 6.62 7.48
N LYS A 136 -1.59 7.44 6.52
CA LYS A 136 -1.67 8.89 6.71
C LYS A 136 -3.07 9.25 7.18
N VAL A 137 -3.22 9.63 8.44
CA VAL A 137 -4.52 9.94 9.05
C VAL A 137 -4.78 11.43 8.93
N LEU A 138 -5.75 11.81 8.10
CA LEU A 138 -6.11 13.21 7.90
C LEU A 138 -6.82 13.76 9.13
N ALA A 139 -6.57 15.03 9.43
CA ALA A 139 -7.17 15.72 10.57
C ALA A 139 -8.52 16.37 10.27
N ASP A 140 -8.80 16.58 8.99
CA ASP A 140 -9.98 17.27 8.51
C ASP A 140 -11.18 16.35 8.37
N ASN A 141 -12.31 16.92 7.95
CA ASN A 141 -13.56 16.18 7.75
C ASN A 141 -13.58 15.33 6.46
N THR A 142 -12.43 15.10 5.82
CA THR A 142 -12.35 14.17 4.67
C THR A 142 -12.81 12.78 5.13
N ALA A 143 -13.73 12.18 4.36
CA ALA A 143 -14.33 10.89 4.68
C ALA A 143 -14.96 10.85 6.09
N ASN A 144 -15.64 11.94 6.48
CA ASN A 144 -16.29 12.11 7.79
C ASN A 144 -15.31 11.99 8.97
N GLY A 145 -14.06 12.45 8.77
CA GLY A 145 -13.03 12.43 9.82
C GLY A 145 -12.36 11.07 10.05
N TRP A 146 -12.63 10.08 9.20
CA TRP A 146 -12.11 8.72 9.35
C TRP A 146 -11.23 8.29 8.19
N THR A 147 -10.05 7.77 8.52
CA THR A 147 -9.12 7.14 7.59
C THR A 147 -9.19 5.63 7.73
N ASN A 148 -9.54 4.92 6.66
CA ASN A 148 -9.45 3.46 6.63
C ASN A 148 -7.98 3.02 6.62
N SER A 149 -7.58 2.16 7.57
CA SER A 149 -6.20 1.65 7.68
C SER A 149 -5.82 0.66 6.57
N GLY A 150 -6.79 0.11 5.84
CA GLY A 150 -6.61 -0.95 4.86
C GLY A 150 -6.63 -2.36 5.45
N TRP A 151 -6.81 -2.52 6.77
CA TRP A 151 -6.83 -3.82 7.44
C TRP A 151 -8.16 -4.16 8.09
N VAL A 152 -8.55 -5.42 7.98
CA VAL A 152 -9.71 -6.00 8.67
C VAL A 152 -9.19 -6.86 9.81
N LEU A 153 -9.44 -6.42 11.04
CA LEU A 153 -9.05 -7.14 12.24
C LEU A 153 -9.98 -8.32 12.49
N LYS A 154 -9.40 -9.37 13.08
CA LYS A 154 -10.14 -10.47 13.69
C LYS A 154 -10.14 -10.31 15.20
N LYS A 155 -11.25 -10.67 15.84
CA LYS A 155 -11.33 -10.74 17.30
C LYS A 155 -10.19 -11.60 17.84
N GLY A 156 -9.50 -11.13 18.87
CA GLY A 156 -8.34 -11.79 19.47
C GLY A 156 -7.01 -11.39 18.85
N GLN A 157 -7.00 -10.72 17.69
CA GLN A 157 -5.78 -10.25 17.05
C GLN A 157 -5.11 -9.13 17.87
N ARG A 158 -3.82 -9.28 18.17
CA ARG A 158 -3.02 -8.24 18.83
C ARG A 158 -2.51 -7.23 17.80
N ILE A 159 -2.64 -5.96 18.15
CA ILE A 159 -2.24 -4.85 17.29
C ILE A 159 -1.51 -3.79 18.10
N ARG A 160 -0.45 -3.22 17.51
CA ARG A 160 0.22 -2.02 17.98
C ARG A 160 0.02 -0.90 16.97
N ILE A 161 -0.33 0.28 17.44
CA ILE A 161 -0.47 1.48 16.62
C ILE A 161 0.43 2.55 17.21
N THR A 162 1.28 3.15 16.37
CA THR A 162 2.18 4.24 16.75
C THR A 162 1.88 5.45 15.88
N GLY A 163 1.60 6.60 16.47
CA GLY A 163 1.35 7.85 15.77
C GLY A 163 2.49 8.84 15.94
N ASP A 164 2.84 9.55 14.87
CA ASP A 164 3.76 10.66 14.85
C ASP A 164 3.21 11.87 14.08
N GLY A 165 3.93 12.98 14.17
CA GLY A 165 3.57 14.23 13.50
C GLY A 165 2.70 15.15 14.36
N ARG A 166 2.08 16.14 13.70
CA ARG A 166 1.23 17.14 14.32
C ARG A 166 0.12 17.53 13.36
N VAL A 167 -1.02 17.89 13.94
CA VAL A 167 -2.17 18.45 13.22
C VAL A 167 -2.48 19.85 13.73
N LEU A 168 -3.24 20.60 12.95
CA LEU A 168 -3.81 21.88 13.34
C LEU A 168 -5.29 21.71 13.61
N LEU A 169 -5.75 22.18 14.78
CA LEU A 169 -7.13 22.06 15.28
C LEU A 169 -7.95 23.35 15.05
N GLY A 170 -7.59 24.10 14.01
CA GLY A 170 -8.05 25.48 13.83
C GLY A 170 -7.51 26.48 14.87
N LYS A 171 -7.81 27.77 14.64
CA LYS A 171 -7.51 28.90 15.57
C LYS A 171 -6.06 28.94 16.11
N GLY A 172 -5.09 28.49 15.32
CA GLY A 172 -3.68 28.43 15.70
C GLY A 172 -3.31 27.34 16.71
N LYS A 173 -4.25 26.45 17.06
CA LYS A 173 -4.01 25.32 17.95
C LYS A 173 -3.42 24.16 17.18
N SER A 174 -2.50 23.43 17.81
CA SER A 174 -1.87 22.25 17.23
C SER A 174 -1.83 21.12 18.24
N SER A 175 -2.03 19.89 17.76
CA SER A 175 -2.05 18.69 18.59
C SER A 175 -1.06 17.63 18.12
N PRO A 176 -0.32 16.98 19.02
CA PRO A 176 0.34 15.71 18.75
C PRO A 176 -0.67 14.54 18.82
N PRO A 177 -0.28 13.31 18.45
CA PRO A 177 -1.16 12.14 18.55
C PRO A 177 -1.69 11.86 19.96
N SER A 178 -0.97 12.25 21.02
CA SER A 178 -1.46 12.14 22.41
C SER A 178 -2.60 13.10 22.76
N GLY A 179 -2.90 14.08 21.90
CA GLY A 179 -3.85 15.14 22.20
C GLY A 179 -3.26 16.26 23.07
N VAL A 180 -4.09 17.27 23.32
CA VAL A 180 -3.83 18.39 24.24
C VAL A 180 -4.95 18.43 25.28
N ALA A 181 -4.61 18.28 26.55
CA ALA A 181 -5.60 18.14 27.63
C ALA A 181 -6.24 19.47 28.03
N GLU A 182 -5.53 20.58 27.80
CA GLU A 182 -5.95 21.93 28.15
C GLU A 182 -7.02 22.50 27.18
N ILE A 183 -7.20 21.85 26.02
CA ILE A 183 -8.24 22.21 25.07
C ILE A 183 -9.53 21.49 25.46
N ASN A 184 -10.47 22.24 26.03
CA ASN A 184 -11.82 21.75 26.26
C ASN A 184 -12.59 21.67 24.93
N ASP A 185 -13.21 20.52 24.70
CA ASP A 185 -14.08 20.24 23.57
C ASP A 185 -15.13 19.23 24.03
N ASP A 186 -16.36 19.73 24.19
CA ASP A 186 -17.50 18.94 24.66
C ASP A 186 -18.18 18.17 23.52
N GLN A 187 -17.73 18.33 22.27
CA GLN A 187 -18.27 17.67 21.09
C GLN A 187 -17.44 16.44 20.66
N LYS A 188 -16.17 16.32 21.09
CA LYS A 188 -15.30 15.16 20.81
C LYS A 188 -15.90 13.80 21.20
N LEU A 189 -15.51 12.75 20.51
CA LEU A 189 -16.08 11.40 20.70
C LEU A 189 -15.73 10.81 22.08
N LEU A 190 -14.47 10.93 22.50
CA LEU A 190 -14.00 10.48 23.81
C LEU A 190 -13.84 11.67 24.76
N LYS A 191 -14.90 11.94 25.55
CA LYS A 191 -14.98 13.12 26.45
C LYS A 191 -13.83 13.19 27.47
N ASN A 192 -13.39 12.03 27.98
CA ASN A 192 -12.32 11.93 28.98
C ASN A 192 -10.91 11.83 28.38
N VAL A 193 -10.78 11.98 27.06
CA VAL A 193 -9.50 11.92 26.35
C VAL A 193 -9.15 13.30 25.82
N ALA A 194 -7.87 13.62 25.76
CA ALA A 194 -7.38 14.90 25.27
C ALA A 194 -7.91 15.21 23.86
N THR A 195 -8.16 16.50 23.59
CA THR A 195 -8.67 16.96 22.30
C THR A 195 -7.56 16.88 21.25
N GLY A 196 -7.89 16.49 20.03
CA GLY A 196 -6.90 16.30 18.97
C GLY A 196 -6.06 15.03 19.10
N ALA A 197 -6.44 14.10 19.99
CA ALA A 197 -5.76 12.82 20.15
C ALA A 197 -6.07 11.85 19.00
N LEU A 198 -5.11 11.02 18.60
CA LEU A 198 -5.33 9.90 17.69
C LEU A 198 -6.24 8.86 18.37
N ILE A 199 -7.29 8.47 17.66
CA ILE A 199 -8.26 7.44 18.07
C ILE A 199 -8.48 6.41 16.98
N ALA A 200 -9.06 5.28 17.35
CA ALA A 200 -9.44 4.22 16.44
C ALA A 200 -10.84 3.70 16.73
N VAL A 201 -11.43 3.02 15.74
CA VAL A 201 -12.64 2.21 15.90
C VAL A 201 -12.52 0.95 15.03
N ILE A 202 -13.14 -0.14 15.48
CA ILE A 202 -13.17 -1.42 14.75
C ILE A 202 -14.60 -1.65 14.27
N GLY A 203 -14.81 -1.58 12.95
CA GLY A 203 -16.14 -1.51 12.36
C GLY A 203 -16.69 -0.09 12.36
N ASP A 204 -17.62 0.18 11.44
CA ASP A 204 -18.30 1.45 11.21
C ASP A 204 -19.73 1.48 11.79
N ASP A 205 -20.12 0.43 12.51
CA ASP A 205 -21.47 0.15 13.02
C ASP A 205 -21.62 0.40 14.52
N ASN A 206 -20.66 1.08 15.16
CA ASN A 206 -20.59 1.22 16.61
C ASN A 206 -19.87 2.48 17.08
N ASN A 207 -19.98 2.74 18.38
CA ASN A 207 -19.38 3.90 19.06
C ASN A 207 -18.30 3.47 20.08
N GLU A 208 -17.65 2.32 19.88
CA GLU A 208 -16.60 1.80 20.76
C GLU A 208 -15.23 2.38 20.34
N PHE A 209 -15.03 3.66 20.61
CA PHE A 209 -13.79 4.35 20.26
C PHE A 209 -12.64 3.99 21.20
N ILE A 210 -11.45 3.87 20.63
CA ILE A 210 -10.22 3.48 21.32
C ILE A 210 -9.27 4.68 21.28
N TYR A 211 -8.86 5.19 22.45
CA TYR A 211 -7.76 6.14 22.51
C TYR A 211 -6.46 5.45 22.10
N ILE A 212 -5.76 5.95 21.09
CA ILE A 212 -4.46 5.42 20.66
C ILE A 212 -3.32 6.27 21.20
N GLY A 213 -3.40 7.60 21.07
CA GLY A 213 -2.31 8.47 21.50
C GLY A 213 -1.05 8.34 20.62
N ALA A 214 0.11 8.56 21.22
CA ALA A 214 1.40 8.38 20.56
C ALA A 214 1.72 6.90 20.27
N GLU A 215 1.36 6.00 21.18
CA GLU A 215 1.51 4.56 20.98
C GLU A 215 0.47 3.82 21.82
N ARG A 216 -0.15 2.79 21.24
CA ARG A 216 -0.96 1.83 21.98
C ARG A 216 -0.85 0.44 21.40
N GLU A 217 -0.84 -0.53 22.30
CA GLU A 217 -1.10 -1.93 21.98
C GLU A 217 -2.44 -2.37 22.57
N PHE A 218 -3.22 -3.15 21.81
CA PHE A 218 -4.46 -3.75 22.30
C PHE A 218 -4.80 -5.03 21.54
N THR A 219 -5.76 -5.78 22.08
CA THR A 219 -6.36 -6.95 21.42
C THR A 219 -7.71 -6.57 20.85
N ALA A 220 -7.95 -6.87 19.57
CA ALA A 220 -9.23 -6.60 18.92
C ALA A 220 -10.37 -7.36 19.62
N THR A 221 -11.41 -6.63 20.03
CA THR A 221 -12.58 -7.20 20.74
C THR A 221 -13.61 -7.80 19.79
N ARG A 222 -13.53 -7.45 18.51
CA ARG A 222 -14.47 -7.82 17.44
C ARG A 222 -13.78 -7.89 16.09
N ASP A 223 -14.47 -8.51 15.14
CA ASP A 223 -14.11 -8.46 13.73
C ASP A 223 -14.53 -7.10 13.13
N GLY A 224 -13.72 -6.56 12.22
CA GLY A 224 -14.10 -5.35 11.49
C GLY A 224 -12.92 -4.63 10.83
N ALA A 225 -13.23 -3.74 9.89
CA ALA A 225 -12.25 -2.82 9.33
C ALA A 225 -11.77 -1.85 10.41
N LEU A 226 -10.46 -1.60 10.46
CA LEU A 226 -9.87 -0.64 11.38
C LEU A 226 -9.86 0.76 10.74
N PHE A 227 -10.50 1.71 11.41
CA PHE A 227 -10.49 3.13 11.06
C PHE A 227 -9.74 3.94 12.11
N LEU A 228 -9.07 4.99 11.65
CA LEU A 228 -8.28 5.91 12.46
C LEU A 228 -8.81 7.33 12.27
N GLY A 229 -8.83 8.12 13.33
CA GLY A 229 -9.35 9.49 13.31
C GLY A 229 -8.80 10.32 14.44
N ILE A 230 -9.33 11.53 14.60
CA ILE A 230 -8.92 12.49 15.62
C ILE A 230 -10.05 12.73 16.61
N ASN A 231 -9.73 12.78 17.90
CA ASN A 231 -10.66 13.05 18.98
C ASN A 231 -11.01 14.53 19.07
N GLU A 232 -11.87 14.99 18.18
CA GLU A 232 -12.33 16.38 18.11
C GLU A 232 -13.75 16.44 17.57
N GLY A 233 -14.51 17.45 18.01
CA GLY A 233 -15.89 17.65 17.64
C GLY A 233 -16.12 18.53 16.41
N VAL A 234 -15.14 19.35 16.03
CA VAL A 234 -15.18 20.23 14.86
C VAL A 234 -13.97 19.94 13.99
N LEU A 235 -14.18 19.34 12.81
CA LEU A 235 -13.10 18.91 11.92
C LEU A 235 -12.93 19.82 10.69
N ASP A 236 -13.88 20.73 10.44
CA ASP A 236 -13.89 21.53 9.20
C ASP A 236 -12.81 22.64 9.19
N ASP A 237 -12.29 23.04 10.35
CA ASP A 237 -11.18 23.99 10.47
C ASP A 237 -9.82 23.32 10.73
N ASN A 238 -9.77 22.00 10.61
CA ASN A 238 -8.56 21.23 10.80
C ASN A 238 -7.71 21.15 9.53
N SER A 239 -6.41 20.93 9.73
CA SER A 239 -5.51 20.62 8.61
C SER A 239 -4.30 19.79 9.07
N GLY A 240 -3.62 19.21 8.09
CA GLY A 240 -2.48 18.33 8.33
C GLY A 240 -2.91 16.87 8.53
N ALA A 241 -1.96 16.06 8.99
CA ALA A 241 -2.16 14.64 9.18
C ALA A 241 -1.17 14.08 10.21
N PHE A 242 -1.55 12.99 10.85
CA PHE A 242 -0.59 12.11 11.52
C PHE A 242 -0.03 11.09 10.52
N ASN A 243 1.23 10.72 10.68
CA ASN A 243 1.72 9.48 10.11
C ASN A 243 1.53 8.41 11.19
N VAL A 244 0.94 7.28 10.82
CA VAL A 244 0.57 6.23 11.77
C VAL A 244 1.09 4.91 11.27
N LYS A 245 1.94 4.27 12.06
CA LYS A 245 2.37 2.90 11.83
C LYS A 245 1.41 1.94 12.51
N VAL A 246 0.84 1.02 11.74
CA VAL A 246 -0.01 -0.07 12.24
C VAL A 246 0.77 -1.37 12.16
N GLU A 247 0.77 -2.14 13.24
CA GLU A 247 1.50 -3.40 13.35
C GLU A 247 0.60 -4.52 13.88
N ILE A 248 0.41 -5.57 13.09
CA ILE A 248 -0.24 -6.79 13.56
C ILE A 248 0.81 -7.68 14.21
N LEU A 249 0.64 -7.90 15.51
CA LEU A 249 1.55 -8.73 16.28
C LEU A 249 1.19 -10.20 16.08
N PRO A 250 2.18 -11.10 15.95
CA PRO A 250 1.92 -12.53 15.90
C PRO A 250 1.25 -12.99 17.19
N GLU A 251 0.40 -14.02 17.10
CA GLU A 251 -0.12 -14.70 18.28
C GLU A 251 1.05 -15.23 19.10
N GLY A 252 1.07 -14.93 20.40
CA GLY A 252 2.10 -15.45 21.29
C GLY A 252 1.94 -16.97 21.41
N ASN A 253 3.00 -17.73 21.14
CA ASN A 253 3.08 -19.16 21.46
C ASN A 253 2.93 -19.40 22.97
#